data_AF-A0A9D6L4J6-F1
#
_entry.id   AF-A0A9D6L4J6-F1
#
_cell.length_a   1.000
_cell.length_b   1.000
_cell.length_c   1.000
_cell.angle_alpha   90.00
_cell.angle_beta   90.00
_cell.angle_gamma   90.00
#
_symmetry.space_group_name_H-M   'P 1'
#
loop_
_entity.id
_entity.type
_entity.pdbx_description
1 polymer ?
#
loop_
_entity_poly.entity_id
_entity_poly.type
_entity_poly.pdbx_seq_one_letter_code
_entity_poly.pdbx_strand_id
1 'polypeptide(L)'
;TSDQLSRAITELEFYGLDEREINTFSAKIDAMTLADAKRIIQQYFPLDNLVFVLIGKASEIEPVAKKYAPKMETKSISQPGF
;
A
#
# COMPACT_ATOMS: atom_id res chain seq x y z
N THR A 1 -13.03 19.06 -9.71
CA THR A 1 -14.45 19.28 -10.10
C THR A 1 -15.33 19.24 -8.85
N SER A 2 -16.55 19.77 -8.91
CA SER A 2 -17.47 19.83 -7.74
C SER A 2 -17.67 18.48 -7.03
N ASP A 3 -17.69 17.39 -7.80
CA ASP A 3 -17.86 16.03 -7.28
C ASP A 3 -16.70 15.56 -6.40
N GLN A 4 -15.46 15.95 -6.73
CA GLN A 4 -14.29 15.62 -5.91
C GLN A 4 -14.35 16.32 -4.55
N LEU A 5 -14.87 17.56 -4.54
CA LEU A 5 -15.03 18.33 -3.31
C LEU A 5 -16.16 17.76 -2.44
N SER A 6 -17.30 17.40 -3.04
CA SER A 6 -18.43 16.78 -2.33
C SER A 6 -18.04 15.44 -1.68
N ARG A 7 -17.24 14.62 -2.38
CA ARG A 7 -16.72 13.36 -1.84
C ARG A 7 -15.80 13.58 -0.65
N ALA A 8 -14.88 14.54 -0.75
CA ALA A 8 -13.98 14.88 0.36
C ALA A 8 -14.76 15.36 1.59
N ILE A 9 -15.75 16.24 1.42
CA ILE A 9 -16.62 16.72 2.52
C ILE A 9 -17.39 15.57 3.17
N THR A 10 -17.94 14.66 2.37
CA THR A 10 -18.67 13.49 2.86
C THR A 10 -17.76 12.55 3.67
N GLU A 11 -16.52 12.33 3.22
CA GLU A 11 -15.55 11.52 3.95
C GLU A 11 -15.14 12.16 5.27
N LEU A 12 -14.97 13.49 5.31
CA LEU A 12 -14.61 14.19 6.54
C LEU A 12 -15.71 14.12 7.60
N GLU A 13 -16.97 14.36 7.22
CA GLU A 13 -18.12 14.18 8.11
C GLU A 13 -18.24 12.74 8.60
N PHE A 14 -18.07 11.76 7.70
CA PHE A 14 -18.16 10.34 8.04
C PHE A 14 -17.07 9.89 9.04
N TYR A 15 -15.85 10.39 8.91
CA TYR A 15 -14.73 10.07 9.80
C TYR A 15 -14.56 11.05 10.98
N GLY A 16 -15.44 12.05 11.12
CA GLY A 16 -15.36 13.07 12.18
C GLY A 16 -14.14 13.98 12.08
N LEU A 17 -13.63 14.21 10.87
CA LEU A 17 -12.46 15.02 10.58
C LEU A 17 -12.89 16.48 10.37
N ASP A 18 -12.30 17.39 11.14
CA ASP A 18 -12.55 18.84 11.08
C ASP A 18 -11.89 19.47 9.82
N GLU A 19 -12.36 20.64 9.37
CA GLU A 19 -11.81 21.41 8.23
C GLU A 19 -10.30 21.65 8.35
N ARG A 20 -9.79 21.69 9.57
CA ARG A 20 -8.35 21.75 9.88
C ARG A 20 -7.57 20.61 9.22
N GLU A 21 -8.15 19.43 9.08
CA GLU A 21 -7.49 18.31 8.39
C GLU A 21 -7.32 18.57 6.90
N ILE A 22 -8.32 19.11 6.19
CA ILE A 22 -8.16 19.50 4.78
C ILE A 22 -7.05 20.56 4.63
N ASN A 23 -7.13 21.61 5.44
CA ASN A 23 -6.25 22.77 5.31
C ASN A 23 -4.80 22.44 5.67
N THR A 24 -4.57 21.47 6.55
CA THR A 24 -3.23 21.06 6.97
C THR A 24 -2.71 19.83 6.25
N PHE A 25 -3.55 19.12 5.50
CA PHE A 25 -3.17 17.88 4.81
C PHE A 25 -1.95 18.06 3.90
N SER A 26 -1.99 19.05 3.01
CA SER A 26 -0.87 19.34 2.11
C SER A 26 0.39 19.72 2.88
N ALA A 27 0.26 20.55 3.92
CA ALA A 27 1.40 20.95 4.75
C ALA A 27 2.03 19.78 5.51
N LYS A 28 1.21 18.80 5.96
CA LYS A 28 1.69 17.57 6.60
C LYS A 28 2.46 16.68 5.61
N ILE A 29 2.03 16.62 4.35
CA ILE A 29 2.74 15.91 3.28
C ILE A 29 4.09 16.58 3.00
N ASP A 30 4.08 17.90 2.82
CA ASP A 30 5.29 18.67 2.52
C ASP A 30 6.32 18.65 3.67
N ALA A 31 5.86 18.51 4.91
CA ALA A 31 6.72 18.41 6.09
C ALA A 31 7.37 17.04 6.28
N MET A 32 7.04 16.03 5.45
CA MET A 32 7.55 14.67 5.62
C MET A 32 9.07 14.63 5.43
N THR A 33 9.78 14.08 6.42
CA THR A 33 11.23 13.92 6.36
C THR A 33 11.63 12.49 5.97
N LEU A 34 12.90 12.31 5.60
CA LEU A 34 13.47 10.98 5.37
C LEU A 34 13.43 10.10 6.65
N ALA A 35 13.55 10.72 7.83
CA ALA A 35 13.46 10.01 9.10
C ALA A 35 12.05 9.45 9.33
N ASP A 36 11.01 10.23 8.99
CA ASP A 36 9.62 9.79 9.05
C ASP A 36 9.37 8.62 8.10
N ALA A 37 9.85 8.72 6.86
CA ALA A 37 9.72 7.65 5.87
C ALA A 37 10.37 6.35 6.36
N LYS A 38 11.60 6.41 6.90
CA LYS A 38 12.30 5.23 7.45
C LYS A 38 11.53 4.60 8.61
N ARG A 39 10.99 5.43 9.52
CA ARG A 39 10.18 4.95 10.65
C ARG A 39 8.90 4.25 10.16
N ILE A 40 8.19 4.85 9.20
CA ILE A 40 6.96 4.28 8.63
C ILE A 40 7.26 2.94 7.94
N ILE A 41 8.34 2.85 7.16
CA ILE A 41 8.76 1.61 6.50
C ILE A 41 8.97 0.51 7.54
N GLN A 42 9.71 0.80 8.62
CA GLN A 42 9.97 -0.17 9.68
C GLN A 42 8.69 -0.60 10.41
N GLN A 43 7.73 0.32 10.59
CA GLN A 43 6.51 0.06 11.34
C GLN A 43 5.46 -0.71 10.54
N TYR A 44 5.24 -0.33 9.27
CA TYR A 44 4.13 -0.83 8.46
C TYR A 44 4.54 -1.79 7.36
N PHE A 45 5.83 -1.86 7.03
CA PHE A 45 6.40 -2.80 6.06
C PHE A 45 7.50 -3.64 6.72
N PRO A 46 7.20 -4.35 7.82
CA PRO A 46 8.17 -5.25 8.43
C PRO A 46 8.59 -6.32 7.41
N LEU A 47 9.87 -6.65 7.40
CA LEU A 47 10.39 -7.71 6.53
C LEU A 47 9.97 -9.10 7.01
N ASP A 48 9.63 -9.24 8.30
CA ASP A 48 9.09 -10.46 8.85
C ASP A 48 7.68 -10.73 8.32
N ASN A 49 7.47 -11.94 7.79
CA ASN A 49 6.21 -12.39 7.18
C ASN A 49 5.75 -11.55 5.97
N LEU A 50 6.67 -10.85 5.30
CA LEU A 50 6.37 -10.16 4.04
C LEU A 50 6.09 -11.18 2.92
N VAL A 51 4.90 -11.09 2.31
CA VAL A 51 4.49 -11.94 1.19
C VAL A 51 4.44 -11.12 -0.09
N PHE A 52 5.20 -11.54 -1.10
CA PHE A 52 5.10 -11.02 -2.45
C PHE A 52 4.15 -11.91 -3.27
N VAL A 53 3.20 -11.29 -3.96
CA VAL A 53 2.31 -11.98 -4.91
C VAL A 53 2.72 -11.57 -6.32
N LEU A 54 3.22 -12.53 -7.09
CA LEU A 54 3.67 -12.32 -8.46
C LEU A 54 2.70 -13.03 -9.41
N ILE A 55 2.09 -12.27 -10.32
CA ILE A 55 1.08 -12.78 -11.25
C ILE A 55 1.67 -12.82 -12.66
N GLY A 56 1.69 -14.00 -13.26
CA GLY A 56 2.14 -14.20 -14.64
C GLY A 56 2.57 -15.64 -14.92
N LYS A 57 3.35 -15.83 -15.98
CA LYS A 57 3.86 -17.16 -16.35
C LYS A 57 4.87 -17.63 -15.32
N ALA A 58 4.53 -18.69 -14.58
CA ALA A 58 5.37 -19.23 -13.52
C ALA A 58 6.80 -19.53 -13.99
N SER A 59 6.97 -20.11 -15.18
CA SER A 59 8.28 -20.46 -15.74
C SER A 59 9.21 -19.27 -16.00
N GLU A 60 8.66 -18.08 -16.24
CA GLU A 60 9.43 -16.85 -16.47
C GLU A 60 9.72 -16.10 -15.16
N ILE A 61 8.81 -16.20 -14.18
CA ILE A 61 8.89 -15.48 -12.90
C ILE A 61 9.76 -16.22 -11.88
N GLU A 62 9.65 -17.55 -11.82
CA GLU A 62 10.30 -18.39 -10.81
C GLU A 62 11.83 -18.17 -10.72
N PRO A 63 12.59 -18.05 -11.82
CA PRO A 63 14.03 -17.80 -11.75
C PRO A 63 14.39 -16.49 -11.06
N VAL A 64 13.59 -15.44 -11.25
CA VAL A 64 13.82 -14.11 -10.66
C VAL A 64 13.38 -14.10 -9.20
N ALA A 65 12.22 -14.69 -8.90
CA ALA A 65 11.66 -14.72 -7.56
C ALA A 65 12.54 -15.52 -6.58
N LYS A 66 13.14 -16.63 -7.02
CA LYS A 66 14.05 -17.46 -6.21
C LYS A 66 15.24 -16.70 -5.63
N LYS A 67 15.68 -15.61 -6.27
CA LYS A 67 16.77 -14.77 -5.76
C LYS A 67 16.40 -14.03 -4.47
N TYR A 68 15.11 -13.73 -4.30
CA TYR A 68 14.62 -12.86 -3.23
C TYR A 68 13.74 -13.60 -2.21
N ALA A 69 13.17 -14.75 -2.58
CA ALA A 69 12.29 -15.55 -1.75
C ALA A 69 12.80 -17.00 -1.64
N PRO A 70 13.30 -17.44 -0.47
CA PRO A 70 13.76 -18.81 -0.27
C PRO A 70 12.62 -19.83 -0.20
N LYS A 71 11.40 -19.38 0.13
CA LYS A 71 10.18 -20.19 0.12
C LYS A 71 9.18 -19.54 -0.83
N MET A 72 8.64 -20.31 -1.77
CA MET A 72 7.67 -19.83 -2.75
C MET A 72 6.59 -20.87 -2.96
N GLU A 73 5.36 -20.41 -3.16
CA GLU A 73 4.22 -21.25 -3.52
C GLU A 73 3.68 -20.76 -4.86
N THR A 74 3.49 -21.70 -5.80
CA THR A 74 2.91 -21.40 -7.11
C THR A 74 1.48 -21.91 -7.14
N LYS A 75 0.53 -21.03 -7.46
CA LYS A 75 -0.89 -21.38 -7.58
C LYS A 75 -1.40 -21.03 -8.97
N SER A 76 -2.21 -21.92 -9.53
CA SER A 76 -2.86 -21.66 -10.81
C SER A 76 -4.06 -20.74 -10.59
N ILE A 77 -4.19 -19.71 -11.42
CA ILE A 77 -5.36 -18.82 -11.45
C ILE A 77 -6.67 -19.55 -11.79
N SER A 78 -6.60 -20.79 -12.28
CA SER A 78 -7.76 -21.62 -12.59
C SER A 78 -8.20 -22.53 -11.45
N GLN A 79 -7.50 -22.53 -10.31
CA GLN A 79 -7.91 -23.33 -9.16
C GLN A 79 -9.07 -22.66 -8.40
N PRO A 80 -10.07 -23.42 -7.93
CA PRO A 80 -11.13 -22.89 -7.08
C PRO A 80 -10.56 -22.25 -5.80
N GLY A 81 -11.02 -21.04 -5.46
CA GLY A 81 -10.50 -20.26 -4.33
C GLY A 81 -9.40 -19.25 -4.71
N PHE A 82 -9.14 -19.10 -6.01
CA PHE A 82 -8.47 -17.96 -6.64
C PHE A 82 -9.44 -17.24 -7.60
#